data_AF-A0AAV9ET65-F1
#
_entry.id   AF-A0AAV9ET65-F1
#
_cell.length_a   1.000
_cell.length_b   1.000
_cell.length_c   1.000
_cell.angle_alpha   90.00
_cell.angle_beta   90.00
_cell.angle_gamma   90.00
#
_symmetry.space_group_name_H-M   'P 1'
#
loop_
_entity.id
_entity.type
_entity.pdbx_description
1 polymer ?
#
loop_
_entity_poly.entity_id
_entity_poly.type
_entity_poly.pdbx_seq_one_letter_code
_entity_poly.pdbx_strand_id
1 'polypeptide(L)' 'MMLARLKLKFIIFVCSLRIQVNKENKEFKDLPPERAFADFVLCNLVLHLVIMDFLG' A
#
# COMPACT_ATOMS: atom_id res chain seq x y z
N MET A 1 -16.30 6.17 13.05
CA MET A 1 -15.27 6.96 12.35
C MET A 1 -14.00 6.14 12.02
N MET A 2 -13.46 5.33 12.94
CA MET A 2 -12.30 4.43 12.68
C MET A 2 -12.51 3.43 11.53
N LEU A 3 -13.70 2.82 11.43
CA LEU A 3 -14.01 1.82 10.40
C LEU A 3 -13.90 2.36 8.96
N ALA A 4 -14.25 3.63 8.75
CA ALA A 4 -14.15 4.29 7.44
C ALA A 4 -12.68 4.52 7.03
N ARG A 5 -11.81 4.86 7.99
CA ARG A 5 -10.38 5.05 7.73
C ARG A 5 -9.66 3.74 7.42
N LEU A 6 -10.06 2.65 8.07
CA LEU A 6 -9.53 1.31 7.80
C LEU A 6 -9.90 0.84 6.37
N LYS A 7 -11.15 1.07 5.94
CA LYS A 7 -11.61 0.74 4.59
C LYS A 7 -10.88 1.52 3.50
N LEU A 8 -10.67 2.82 3.70
CA LEU A 8 -10.01 3.68 2.70
C LEU A 8 -8.55 3.25 2.47
N LYS A 9 -7.81 2.99 3.56
CA LYS A 9 -6.44 2.46 3.47
C LYS A 9 -6.42 1.16 2.69
N PHE A 10 -7.30 0.21 3.02
CA PHE A 10 -7.32 -1.11 2.39
C PHE A 10 -7.53 -1.02 0.87
N ILE A 11 -8.47 -0.19 0.41
CA ILE A 11 -8.77 -0.01 -1.01
C ILE A 11 -7.58 0.62 -1.75
N ILE A 12 -7.01 1.70 -1.22
CA ILE A 12 -5.86 2.39 -1.85
C ILE A 12 -4.70 1.41 -2.02
N PHE A 13 -4.41 0.66 -0.97
CA PHE A 13 -3.26 -0.24 -0.95
C PHE A 13 -3.42 -1.46 -1.87
N VAL A 14 -4.61 -2.06 -1.91
CA VAL A 14 -4.95 -3.15 -2.84
C VAL A 14 -4.90 -2.66 -4.30
N CYS A 15 -5.40 -1.47 -4.58
CA CYS A 15 -5.34 -0.88 -5.92
C CYS A 15 -3.88 -0.64 -6.36
N SER A 16 -3.03 -0.13 -5.47
CA SER A 16 -1.60 0.08 -5.73
C SER A 16 -0.86 -1.23 -6.02
N LEU A 17 -1.15 -2.31 -5.28
CA LEU A 17 -0.53 -3.61 -5.52
C LEU A 17 -1.00 -4.21 -6.85
N ARG A 18 -2.31 -4.08 -7.18
CA ARG A 18 -2.88 -4.56 -8.45
C ARG A 18 -2.25 -3.90 -9.66
N ILE A 19 -1.98 -2.59 -9.60
CA ILE A 19 -1.34 -1.84 -10.68
C ILE A 19 0.12 -2.26 -10.86
N GLN A 20 0.86 -2.48 -9.77
CA GLN A 20 2.28 -2.90 -9.81
C GLN A 20 2.47 -4.36 -10.23
N VAL A 21 1.54 -5.26 -9.88
CA VAL A 21 1.57 -6.68 -10.29
C VAL A 21 1.09 -6.87 -11.73
N ASN A 22 0.37 -5.90 -12.31
CA ASN A 22 -0.13 -6.00 -13.68
C ASN A 22 1.02 -5.90 -14.70
N LYS A 23 1.42 -7.04 -15.27
CA LYS A 23 2.52 -7.14 -16.25
C LYS A 23 2.29 -6.37 -17.56
N GLU A 24 1.04 -6.00 -17.86
CA GLU A 24 0.70 -5.12 -18.99
C GLU A 24 1.08 -3.66 -18.75
N ASN A 25 1.25 -3.23 -17.49
CA ASN A 25 1.60 -1.85 -17.19
C ASN A 25 3.10 -1.61 -17.48
N LYS A 26 3.40 -0.91 -18.58
CA LYS A 26 4.77 -0.68 -19.06
C LYS A 26 5.67 0.02 -18.04
N GLU A 27 5.12 0.81 -17.14
CA GLU A 27 5.89 1.58 -16.14
C GLU A 27 6.46 0.73 -15.00
N PHE A 28 5.98 -0.51 -14.80
CA PHE A 28 6.43 -1.38 -13.70
C PHE A 28 7.12 -2.66 -14.20
N LYS A 29 7.49 -2.74 -15.48
CA LYS A 29 8.13 -3.94 -16.06
C LYS A 29 9.48 -4.30 -15.43
N ASP A 30 10.20 -3.31 -14.93
CA ASP A 30 11.52 -3.47 -14.31
C ASP A 30 11.44 -3.63 -12.78
N LEU A 31 10.25 -3.52 -12.18
CA LEU A 31 10.08 -3.74 -10.75
C LEU A 31 9.79 -5.23 -10.46
N PRO A 32 10.64 -5.90 -9.66
CA PRO A 32 10.35 -7.26 -9.23
C PRO A 32 9.13 -7.29 -8.31
N PRO A 33 8.25 -8.30 -8.43
CA PRO A 33 7.05 -8.41 -7.62
C PRO A 33 7.36 -8.55 -6.11
N GLU A 34 8.53 -9.10 -5.75
CA GLU A 34 8.96 -9.16 -4.35
C GLU A 34 9.13 -7.75 -3.75
N ARG A 35 9.59 -6.78 -4.55
CA ARG A 35 9.80 -5.41 -4.09
C ARG A 35 8.48 -4.66 -3.94
N ALA A 36 7.56 -4.79 -4.89
CA ALA A 36 6.22 -4.22 -4.78
C ALA A 36 5.48 -4.71 -3.52
N PHE A 37 5.69 -5.98 -3.13
CA PHE A 37 5.13 -6.52 -1.89
C PHE A 37 5.85 -5.98 -0.64
N ALA A 38 7.17 -5.85 -0.67
CA ALA A 38 7.93 -5.24 0.43
C ALA A 38 7.50 -3.78 0.67
N ASP A 39 7.40 -2.99 -0.40
CA ASP A 39 6.94 -1.59 -0.34
C ASP A 39 5.50 -1.50 0.18
N PHE A 40 4.63 -2.46 -0.17
CA PHE A 40 3.31 -2.59 0.44
C PHE A 40 3.43 -2.77 1.97
N VAL A 41 4.09 -3.82 2.46
CA VAL A 41 4.15 -4.07 3.92
C VAL A 41 4.75 -2.87 4.67
N LEU A 42 5.81 -2.26 4.13
CA LEU A 42 6.49 -1.09 4.72
C LEU A 42 5.57 0.13 4.80
N CYS A 43 4.94 0.53 3.70
CA CYS A 43 4.05 1.69 3.70
C CYS A 43 2.86 1.49 4.64
N ASN A 44 2.33 0.25 4.77
CA ASN A 44 1.23 -0.02 5.70
C ASN A 44 1.65 0.15 7.16
N LEU A 45 2.83 -0.38 7.52
CA LEU A 45 3.42 -0.26 8.85
C LEU A 45 3.71 1.19 9.22
N VAL A 46 4.38 1.93 8.34
CA VAL A 46 4.71 3.36 8.54
C VAL A 46 3.44 4.18 8.68
N LEU A 47 2.44 3.97 7.82
CA LEU A 47 1.17 4.67 7.90
C LEU A 47 0.35 4.28 9.15
N HIS A 48 0.58 3.11 9.74
CA HIS A 48 0.00 2.77 11.04
C HIS A 48 0.73 3.48 12.18
N LEU A 49 2.06 3.48 12.16
CA LEU A 49 2.90 4.16 13.15
C LEU A 49 2.63 5.67 13.18
N VAL A 50 2.69 6.35 12.05
CA VAL A 50 2.44 7.81 11.96
C VAL A 50 1.03 8.17 12.45
N ILE A 51 0.03 7.32 12.18
CA ILE A 51 -1.33 7.55 12.66
C ILE A 51 -1.41 7.34 14.18
N MET A 52 -0.76 6.32 14.74
CA MET A 52 -0.72 6.13 16.19
C MET A 52 0.02 7.26 16.90
N ASP A 53 1.08 7.79 16.30
CA ASP A 53 1.86 8.92 16.82
C ASP A 53 1.06 10.24 16.80
N PHE A 54 0.30 10.49 15.73
CA PHE A 54 -0.49 11.73 15.56
C PHE A 54 -1.86 11.71 16.29
N LEU A 55 -2.33 10.55 16.74
CA LEU A 55 -3.59 10.39 17.49
C LEU A 55 -3.38 10.17 19.00
N GLY A 56 -2.12 10.09 19.45
CA GLY A 56 -1.75 10.20 20.87
C GLY A 56 -1.87 11.63 21.37
#